data_AF-A0AAD1XIR2-F1
#
_entry.id   AF-A0AAD1XIR2-F1
#
_cell.length_a   1.000
_cell.length_b   1.000
_cell.length_c   1.000
_cell.angle_alpha   90.00
_cell.angle_beta   90.00
_cell.angle_gamma   90.00
#
_symmetry.space_group_name_H-M   'P 1'
#
loop_
_entity.id
_entity.type
_entity.pdbx_description
1 polymer ?
#
loop_
_entity_poly.entity_id
_entity_poly.type
_entity_poly.pdbx_seq_one_letter_code
_entity_poly.pdbx_strand_id
1 'polypeptide(L)'
;MESNLVKFANNVDYHLFLQLFEHVEATAQLDKQAVAAQKLKILSKTYLFDKISTTAAEAKVENTDEDKKAFDEKLATLKAESDKVISSIDKASDEERESVFQYAKALYENGKYSESQKILKEISTVMKSRQLLSSQWGLLNISVLTNNYKAATEQFETLEAMIYRERISESEKLVQRNMLLNVALFLYKKHHSAEDLFSFFHKYESVLAAGSIHLLRYYIAVALLKADFDVLNGSILPIIQSESYRYQDSFTQFIEALLEDFDYERAEGFISKMESLCDKDYFLSTVKDQISTAAKNLVLSVYGIVHKNQDISPFVKKLGGTQADVGTFKHEPLKNNEDKNIENRLKDLEQATSSFLESLN
;
A
#
# COMPACT_ATOMS: atom_id res chain seq x y z
N MET A 1 0.36 8.64 -14.74
CA MET A 1 -0.71 8.07 -13.90
C MET A 1 -1.40 6.88 -14.56
N GLU A 2 -1.77 6.97 -15.85
CA GLU A 2 -2.37 5.85 -16.59
C GLU A 2 -1.55 4.54 -16.51
N SER A 3 -0.22 4.61 -16.65
CA SER A 3 0.64 3.43 -16.51
C SER A 3 0.66 2.80 -15.11
N ASN A 4 0.35 3.53 -14.04
CA ASN A 4 0.40 3.00 -12.68
C ASN A 4 -0.94 2.37 -12.30
N LEU A 5 -2.06 2.96 -12.73
CA LEU A 5 -3.39 2.41 -12.50
C LEU A 5 -3.57 1.04 -13.19
N VAL A 6 -3.07 0.88 -14.42
CA VAL A 6 -3.11 -0.43 -15.11
C VAL A 6 -2.27 -1.48 -14.38
N LYS A 7 -1.13 -1.09 -13.78
CA LYS A 7 -0.29 -2.00 -12.98
C LYS A 7 -0.93 -2.36 -11.64
N PHE A 8 -1.66 -1.43 -11.01
CA PHE A 8 -2.49 -1.72 -9.84
C PHE A 8 -3.64 -2.67 -10.19
N ALA A 9 -4.27 -2.52 -11.36
CA ALA A 9 -5.40 -3.34 -11.81
C ALA A 9 -5.08 -4.85 -11.86
N ASN A 10 -3.83 -5.21 -12.14
CA ASN A 10 -3.42 -6.60 -12.28
C ASN A 10 -3.14 -7.29 -10.94
N ASN A 11 -2.86 -6.52 -9.87
CA ASN A 11 -2.41 -7.05 -8.59
C ASN A 11 -3.42 -6.84 -7.45
N VAL A 12 -4.55 -6.18 -7.74
CA VAL A 12 -5.60 -5.85 -6.77
C VAL A 12 -6.93 -6.40 -7.26
N ASP A 13 -7.80 -6.79 -6.33
CA ASP A 13 -9.16 -7.20 -6.66
C ASP A 13 -9.92 -6.08 -7.38
N TYR A 14 -10.70 -6.46 -8.38
CA TYR A 14 -11.47 -5.52 -9.19
C TYR A 14 -12.42 -4.65 -8.35
N HIS A 15 -13.00 -5.16 -7.25
CA HIS A 15 -13.90 -4.38 -6.38
C HIS A 15 -13.16 -3.31 -5.57
N LEU A 16 -11.94 -3.61 -5.11
CA LEU A 16 -11.07 -2.63 -4.45
C LEU A 16 -10.57 -1.58 -5.46
N PHE A 17 -10.28 -2.02 -6.68
CA PHE A 17 -9.85 -1.14 -7.76
C PHE A 17 -10.93 -0.13 -8.16
N LEU A 18 -12.21 -0.49 -8.07
CA LEU A 18 -13.32 0.45 -8.30
C LEU A 18 -13.28 1.66 -7.35
N GLN A 19 -12.83 1.50 -6.10
CA GLN A 19 -12.69 2.62 -5.17
C GLN A 19 -11.62 3.63 -5.65
N LEU A 20 -10.55 3.14 -6.28
CA LEU A 20 -9.53 3.99 -6.89
C LEU A 20 -10.08 4.70 -8.13
N PHE A 21 -10.85 4.00 -8.96
CA PHE A 21 -11.47 4.57 -10.15
C PHE A 21 -12.46 5.70 -9.83
N GLU A 22 -13.34 5.50 -8.83
CA GLU A 22 -14.28 6.53 -8.38
C GLU A 22 -13.55 7.80 -7.91
N HIS A 23 -12.42 7.65 -7.23
CA HIS A 23 -11.61 8.80 -6.84
C HIS A 23 -10.94 9.49 -8.03
N VAL A 24 -10.40 8.73 -8.99
CA VAL A 24 -9.80 9.30 -10.20
C VAL A 24 -10.87 10.04 -11.02
N GLU A 25 -12.09 9.54 -11.13
CA GLU A 25 -13.22 10.24 -11.75
C GLU A 25 -13.57 11.56 -11.03
N ALA A 26 -13.51 11.57 -9.70
CA ALA A 26 -13.76 12.77 -8.91
C ALA A 26 -12.65 13.83 -9.02
N THR A 27 -11.40 13.39 -9.14
CA THR A 27 -10.21 14.27 -9.07
C THR A 27 -9.71 14.69 -10.46
N ALA A 28 -10.02 13.95 -11.54
CA ALA A 28 -9.41 14.19 -12.84
C ALA A 28 -10.23 15.08 -13.77
N GLN A 29 -9.57 16.13 -14.26
CA GLN A 29 -9.80 16.80 -15.55
C GLN A 29 -9.38 15.90 -16.75
N LEU A 30 -9.51 14.57 -16.63
CA LEU A 30 -9.25 13.62 -17.73
C LEU A 30 -10.54 13.43 -18.55
N ASP A 31 -10.37 13.06 -19.82
CA ASP A 31 -11.45 12.88 -20.77
C ASP A 31 -12.45 11.83 -20.24
N LYS A 32 -13.62 12.28 -19.77
CA LYS A 32 -14.60 11.46 -19.03
C LYS A 32 -15.01 10.21 -19.81
N GLN A 33 -14.94 10.25 -21.13
CA GLN A 33 -15.28 9.14 -22.02
C GLN A 33 -14.24 8.01 -22.01
N ALA A 34 -12.94 8.32 -21.93
CA ALA A 34 -11.88 7.31 -21.90
C ALA A 34 -11.85 6.55 -20.55
N VAL A 35 -12.08 7.28 -19.45
CA VAL A 35 -12.17 6.69 -18.10
C VAL A 35 -13.43 5.83 -17.97
N ALA A 36 -14.58 6.29 -18.49
CA ALA A 36 -15.82 5.52 -18.52
C ALA A 36 -15.68 4.22 -19.35
N ALA A 37 -14.98 4.26 -20.49
CA ALA A 37 -14.72 3.06 -21.30
C ALA A 37 -13.81 2.05 -20.59
N GLN A 38 -12.77 2.52 -19.88
CA GLN A 38 -11.92 1.65 -19.06
C GLN A 38 -12.69 1.06 -17.87
N LYS A 39 -13.52 1.89 -17.21
CA LYS A 39 -14.41 1.46 -16.13
C LYS A 39 -15.40 0.42 -16.61
N LEU A 40 -16.00 0.55 -17.79
CA LEU A 40 -16.86 -0.46 -18.40
C LEU A 40 -16.11 -1.76 -18.71
N LYS A 41 -14.84 -1.71 -19.14
CA LYS A 41 -14.01 -2.91 -19.37
C LYS A 41 -13.62 -3.64 -18.06
N ILE A 42 -13.51 -2.90 -16.97
CA ILE A 42 -13.24 -3.45 -15.63
C ILE A 42 -14.54 -3.99 -15.03
N LEU A 43 -15.62 -3.22 -15.13
CA LEU A 43 -16.94 -3.62 -14.68
C LEU A 43 -17.48 -4.78 -15.50
N SER A 44 -17.19 -4.93 -16.79
CA SER A 44 -17.60 -6.12 -17.55
C SER A 44 -16.91 -7.41 -17.06
N LYS A 45 -15.84 -7.27 -16.25
CA LYS A 45 -15.18 -8.40 -15.58
C LYS A 45 -15.72 -8.65 -14.17
N THR A 46 -16.54 -7.74 -13.62
CA THR A 46 -17.22 -7.92 -12.33
C THR A 46 -18.73 -8.00 -12.54
N TYR A 47 -19.43 -8.89 -11.84
CA TYR A 47 -20.89 -8.99 -11.99
C TYR A 47 -21.64 -7.88 -11.21
N LEU A 48 -21.06 -6.69 -11.09
CA LEU A 48 -21.62 -5.49 -10.45
C LEU A 48 -22.59 -4.77 -11.39
N PHE A 49 -23.70 -5.44 -11.65
CA PHE A 49 -24.70 -5.05 -12.63
C PHE A 49 -25.34 -3.68 -12.39
N ASP A 50 -25.50 -3.26 -11.13
CA ASP A 50 -26.04 -1.94 -10.78
C ASP A 50 -25.10 -0.81 -11.21
N LYS A 51 -23.80 -0.95 -10.93
CA LYS A 51 -22.79 0.03 -11.36
C LYS A 51 -22.59 0.01 -12.88
N ILE A 52 -22.71 -1.16 -13.52
CA ILE A 52 -22.67 -1.27 -14.99
C ILE A 52 -23.84 -0.50 -15.61
N SER A 53 -25.07 -0.64 -15.12
CA SER A 53 -26.21 0.10 -15.70
C SER A 53 -26.07 1.61 -15.56
N THR A 54 -25.55 2.11 -14.43
CA THR A 54 -25.34 3.55 -14.23
C THR A 54 -24.25 4.08 -15.15
N THR A 55 -23.12 3.37 -15.30
CA THR A 55 -22.01 3.78 -16.17
C THR A 55 -22.30 3.51 -17.66
N ALA A 56 -23.13 2.52 -18.01
CA ALA A 56 -23.59 2.26 -19.38
C ALA A 56 -24.64 3.28 -19.83
N ALA A 57 -25.49 3.77 -18.92
CA ALA A 57 -26.38 4.91 -19.18
C ALA A 57 -25.59 6.20 -19.47
N GLU A 58 -24.45 6.40 -18.78
CA GLU A 58 -23.51 7.49 -19.06
C GLU A 58 -22.76 7.30 -20.40
N ALA A 59 -22.57 6.07 -20.88
CA ALA A 59 -21.80 5.74 -22.08
C ALA A 59 -22.64 5.43 -23.36
N LYS A 60 -23.97 5.43 -23.29
CA LYS A 60 -24.89 5.08 -24.41
C LYS A 60 -24.56 3.74 -25.09
N VAL A 61 -24.37 2.67 -24.30
CA VAL A 61 -24.20 1.31 -24.85
C VAL A 61 -25.41 0.45 -24.45
N GLU A 62 -26.16 0.00 -25.45
CA GLU A 62 -27.27 -0.94 -25.31
C GLU A 62 -26.76 -2.38 -25.17
N ASN A 63 -27.08 -2.97 -24.02
CA ASN A 63 -27.29 -4.39 -23.69
C ASN A 63 -26.55 -4.81 -22.41
N THR A 64 -27.31 -5.03 -21.35
CA THR A 64 -26.83 -5.67 -20.11
C THR A 64 -27.91 -6.47 -19.38
N ASP A 65 -29.14 -6.55 -19.89
CA ASP A 65 -30.29 -7.11 -19.15
C ASP A 65 -30.43 -8.63 -19.27
N GLU A 66 -29.89 -9.25 -20.33
CA GLU A 66 -29.91 -10.71 -20.51
C GLU A 66 -28.86 -11.41 -19.63
N ASP A 67 -27.65 -10.84 -19.50
CA ASP A 67 -26.59 -11.35 -18.62
C ASP A 67 -26.95 -11.21 -17.13
N LYS A 68 -27.67 -10.15 -16.76
CA LYS A 68 -28.23 -9.96 -15.41
C LYS A 68 -29.17 -11.10 -15.03
N LYS A 69 -30.14 -11.42 -15.90
CA LYS A 69 -31.12 -12.49 -15.65
C LYS A 69 -30.47 -13.87 -15.62
N ALA A 70 -29.53 -14.16 -16.53
CA ALA A 70 -28.83 -15.44 -16.54
C ALA A 70 -27.95 -15.64 -15.28
N PHE A 71 -27.34 -14.57 -14.77
CA PHE A 71 -26.55 -14.62 -13.54
C PHE A 71 -27.44 -14.72 -12.29
N ASP A 72 -28.56 -13.98 -12.23
CA ASP A 72 -29.52 -14.07 -11.13
C ASP A 72 -30.22 -15.45 -11.08
N GLU A 73 -30.51 -16.05 -12.23
CA GLU A 73 -31.00 -17.43 -12.33
C GLU A 73 -29.95 -18.42 -11.80
N LYS A 74 -28.68 -18.24 -12.17
CA LYS A 74 -27.56 -19.06 -11.66
C LYS A 74 -27.33 -18.86 -10.16
N LEU A 75 -27.53 -17.65 -9.65
CA LEU A 75 -27.43 -17.33 -8.22
C LEU A 75 -28.61 -17.93 -7.44
N ALA A 76 -29.79 -18.01 -8.04
CA ALA A 76 -30.97 -18.65 -7.46
C ALA A 76 -30.84 -20.18 -7.41
N THR A 77 -30.28 -20.83 -8.46
CA THR A 77 -30.00 -22.27 -8.44
C THR A 77 -28.92 -22.61 -7.42
N LEU A 78 -27.82 -21.85 -7.39
CA LEU A 78 -26.74 -22.05 -6.42
C LEU A 78 -27.18 -21.77 -4.98
N LYS A 79 -28.05 -20.77 -4.75
CA LYS A 79 -28.64 -20.50 -3.43
C LYS A 79 -29.49 -21.66 -2.92
N ALA A 80 -30.32 -22.25 -3.80
CA ALA A 80 -31.17 -23.37 -3.45
C ALA A 80 -30.37 -24.66 -3.11
N GLU A 81 -29.19 -24.81 -3.72
CA GLU A 81 -28.24 -25.89 -3.43
C GLU A 81 -27.44 -25.61 -2.15
N SER A 82 -26.98 -24.37 -1.95
CA SER A 82 -26.16 -23.99 -0.79
C SER A 82 -26.94 -23.91 0.52
N ASP A 83 -28.19 -23.41 0.51
CA ASP A 83 -29.00 -23.26 1.74
C ASP A 83 -29.31 -24.60 2.41
N LYS A 84 -29.32 -25.71 1.65
CA LYS A 84 -29.44 -27.07 2.19
C LYS A 84 -28.14 -27.56 2.83
N VAL A 85 -27.00 -27.18 2.27
CA VAL A 85 -25.66 -27.66 2.66
C VAL A 85 -25.09 -26.86 3.83
N ILE A 86 -25.44 -25.58 3.99
CA ILE A 86 -24.95 -24.69 5.06
C ILE A 86 -25.23 -25.28 6.46
N SER A 87 -26.36 -25.96 6.65
CA SER A 87 -26.71 -26.61 7.92
C SER A 87 -25.90 -27.89 8.25
N SER A 88 -25.17 -28.46 7.29
CA SER A 88 -24.46 -29.74 7.40
C SER A 88 -23.02 -29.71 6.86
N ILE A 89 -22.36 -28.55 6.89
CA ILE A 89 -21.00 -28.33 6.34
C ILE A 89 -19.94 -29.30 6.92
N ASP A 90 -20.06 -29.67 8.20
CA ASP A 90 -19.11 -30.57 8.88
C ASP A 90 -19.09 -31.99 8.29
N LYS A 91 -20.20 -32.43 7.67
CA LYS A 91 -20.35 -33.77 7.05
C LYS A 91 -20.44 -33.74 5.52
N ALA A 92 -20.37 -32.55 4.92
CA ALA A 92 -20.51 -32.35 3.49
C ALA A 92 -19.29 -32.88 2.71
N SER A 93 -19.55 -33.38 1.51
CA SER A 93 -18.51 -33.85 0.58
C SER A 93 -17.67 -32.67 0.05
N ASP A 94 -16.44 -32.92 -0.37
CA ASP A 94 -15.55 -31.87 -0.91
C ASP A 94 -16.17 -31.12 -2.11
N GLU A 95 -17.05 -31.76 -2.89
CA GLU A 95 -17.79 -31.17 -4.02
C GLU A 95 -18.91 -30.20 -3.57
N GLU A 96 -19.59 -30.52 -2.48
CA GLU A 96 -20.63 -29.65 -1.90
C GLU A 96 -19.98 -28.39 -1.31
N ARG A 97 -18.80 -28.53 -0.68
CA ARG A 97 -18.02 -27.40 -0.16
C ARG A 97 -17.54 -26.46 -1.26
N GLU A 98 -17.09 -27.01 -2.39
CA GLU A 98 -16.71 -26.21 -3.57
C GLU A 98 -17.92 -25.46 -4.14
N SER A 99 -19.10 -26.08 -4.15
CA SER A 99 -20.34 -25.44 -4.61
C SER A 99 -20.75 -24.25 -3.71
N VAL A 100 -20.64 -24.40 -2.39
CA VAL A 100 -20.89 -23.28 -1.44
C VAL A 100 -19.82 -22.18 -1.60
N PHE A 101 -18.56 -22.54 -1.86
CA PHE A 101 -17.50 -21.55 -2.15
C PHE A 101 -17.78 -20.77 -3.44
N GLN A 102 -18.23 -21.44 -4.51
CA GLN A 102 -18.64 -20.79 -5.75
C GLN A 102 -19.85 -19.88 -5.55
N TYR A 103 -20.80 -20.27 -4.70
CA TYR A 103 -21.92 -19.40 -4.30
C TYR A 103 -21.44 -18.16 -3.53
N ALA A 104 -20.53 -18.32 -2.57
CA ALA A 104 -19.96 -17.20 -1.82
C ALA A 104 -19.19 -16.23 -2.73
N LYS A 105 -18.49 -16.75 -3.75
CA LYS A 105 -17.83 -15.97 -4.79
C LYS A 105 -18.84 -15.21 -5.66
N ALA A 106 -19.92 -15.85 -6.08
CA ALA A 106 -20.98 -15.19 -6.86
C ALA A 106 -21.66 -14.06 -6.06
N LEU A 107 -21.88 -14.25 -4.76
CA LEU A 107 -22.37 -13.19 -3.87
C LEU A 107 -21.40 -12.01 -3.75
N TYR A 108 -20.09 -12.30 -3.70
CA TYR A 108 -19.05 -11.28 -3.68
C TYR A 108 -19.05 -10.46 -4.99
N GLU A 109 -19.12 -11.14 -6.13
CA GLU A 109 -19.15 -10.50 -7.46
C GLU A 109 -20.42 -9.67 -7.69
N ASN A 110 -21.54 -10.03 -7.04
CA ASN A 110 -22.78 -9.25 -7.04
C ASN A 110 -22.77 -8.10 -6.01
N GLY A 111 -21.68 -7.90 -5.26
CA GLY A 111 -21.56 -6.83 -4.26
C GLY A 111 -22.30 -7.06 -2.95
N LYS A 112 -22.84 -8.26 -2.69
CA LYS A 112 -23.47 -8.64 -1.40
C LYS A 112 -22.43 -9.07 -0.38
N TYR A 113 -21.60 -8.13 0.04
CA TYR A 113 -20.43 -8.40 0.88
C TYR A 113 -20.78 -9.00 2.25
N SER A 114 -21.86 -8.55 2.90
CA SER A 114 -22.24 -9.02 4.24
C SER A 114 -22.72 -10.47 4.27
N GLU A 115 -23.41 -10.93 3.22
CA GLU A 115 -23.85 -12.32 3.11
C GLU A 115 -22.67 -13.23 2.75
N SER A 116 -21.84 -12.81 1.79
CA SER A 116 -20.60 -13.52 1.43
C SER A 116 -19.66 -13.67 2.63
N GLN A 117 -19.53 -12.65 3.48
CA GLN A 117 -18.68 -12.72 4.67
C GLN A 117 -19.08 -13.82 5.66
N LYS A 118 -20.39 -14.01 5.89
CA LYS A 118 -20.90 -15.04 6.82
C LYS A 118 -20.57 -16.43 6.30
N ILE A 119 -20.87 -16.66 5.03
CA ILE A 119 -20.64 -17.94 4.36
C ILE A 119 -19.14 -18.25 4.30
N LEU A 120 -18.30 -17.28 3.92
CA LEU A 120 -16.84 -17.48 3.89
C LEU A 120 -16.23 -17.77 5.27
N LYS A 121 -16.76 -17.17 6.34
CA LYS A 121 -16.33 -17.48 7.71
C LYS A 121 -16.66 -18.93 8.08
N GLU A 122 -17.88 -19.38 7.79
CA GLU A 122 -18.34 -20.76 8.04
C GLU A 122 -17.56 -21.78 7.20
N ILE A 123 -17.20 -21.43 5.97
CA ILE A 123 -16.38 -22.28 5.11
C ILE A 123 -14.92 -22.32 5.60
N SER A 124 -14.38 -21.19 6.08
CA SER A 124 -12.97 -21.09 6.48
C SER A 124 -12.56 -21.98 7.67
N THR A 125 -13.53 -22.42 8.49
CA THR A 125 -13.27 -23.35 9.60
C THR A 125 -13.10 -24.79 9.14
N VAL A 126 -13.59 -25.13 7.94
CA VAL A 126 -13.77 -26.52 7.49
C VAL A 126 -12.89 -26.87 6.27
N MET A 127 -12.46 -25.88 5.49
CA MET A 127 -11.72 -26.11 4.24
C MET A 127 -10.22 -26.45 4.37
N LYS A 128 -9.70 -27.11 3.33
CA LYS A 128 -8.27 -27.43 3.14
C LYS A 128 -7.47 -26.23 2.60
N SER A 129 -6.14 -26.31 2.69
CA SER A 129 -5.22 -25.17 2.62
C SER A 129 -5.36 -24.23 1.40
N ARG A 130 -5.49 -24.76 0.16
CA ARG A 130 -5.52 -23.93 -1.05
C ARG A 130 -6.80 -23.08 -1.18
N GLN A 131 -7.95 -23.68 -0.90
CA GLN A 131 -9.23 -22.97 -0.90
C GLN A 131 -9.35 -22.07 0.34
N LEU A 132 -8.73 -22.47 1.46
CA LEU A 132 -8.63 -21.64 2.67
C LEU A 132 -7.90 -20.33 2.36
N LEU A 133 -6.75 -20.37 1.67
CA LEU A 133 -6.03 -19.17 1.26
C LEU A 133 -6.92 -18.23 0.42
N SER A 134 -7.62 -18.79 -0.58
CA SER A 134 -8.54 -18.02 -1.43
C SER A 134 -9.72 -17.42 -0.64
N SER A 135 -10.22 -18.13 0.37
CA SER A 135 -11.29 -17.64 1.25
C SER A 135 -10.81 -16.51 2.17
N GLN A 136 -9.59 -16.62 2.71
CA GLN A 136 -8.99 -15.57 3.52
C GLN A 136 -8.77 -14.28 2.72
N TRP A 137 -8.36 -14.39 1.46
CA TRP A 137 -8.31 -13.24 0.54
C TRP A 137 -9.68 -12.60 0.33
N GLY A 138 -10.72 -13.41 0.09
CA GLY A 138 -12.09 -12.91 -0.04
C GLY A 138 -12.56 -12.18 1.23
N LEU A 139 -12.30 -12.77 2.41
CA LEU A 139 -12.60 -12.15 3.70
C LEU A 139 -11.88 -10.82 3.90
N LEU A 140 -10.58 -10.76 3.61
CA LEU A 140 -9.77 -9.54 3.70
C LEU A 140 -10.35 -8.45 2.80
N ASN A 141 -10.60 -8.76 1.51
CA ASN A 141 -11.15 -7.80 0.57
C ASN A 141 -12.53 -7.29 1.02
N ILE A 142 -13.40 -8.17 1.51
CA ILE A 142 -14.71 -7.77 2.09
C ILE A 142 -14.52 -6.86 3.29
N SER A 143 -13.61 -7.18 4.21
CA SER A 143 -13.35 -6.35 5.40
C SER A 143 -12.82 -4.96 5.02
N VAL A 144 -11.97 -4.87 4.00
CA VAL A 144 -11.49 -3.59 3.45
C VAL A 144 -12.64 -2.80 2.80
N LEU A 145 -13.48 -3.45 1.98
CA LEU A 145 -14.62 -2.82 1.29
C LEU A 145 -15.70 -2.33 2.27
N THR A 146 -15.96 -3.08 3.34
CA THR A 146 -16.93 -2.73 4.40
C THR A 146 -16.37 -1.72 5.42
N ASN A 147 -15.15 -1.23 5.22
CA ASN A 147 -14.43 -0.31 6.12
C ASN A 147 -14.22 -0.86 7.55
N ASN A 148 -14.21 -2.18 7.75
CA ASN A 148 -13.89 -2.78 9.04
C ASN A 148 -12.39 -3.08 9.14
N TYR A 149 -11.61 -2.03 9.40
CA TYR A 149 -10.14 -2.09 9.37
C TYR A 149 -9.50 -2.91 10.49
N LYS A 150 -10.15 -3.02 11.65
CA LYS A 150 -9.66 -3.86 12.76
C LYS A 150 -9.66 -5.33 12.38
N ALA A 151 -10.81 -5.82 11.91
CA ALA A 151 -10.94 -7.18 11.41
C ALA A 151 -10.05 -7.44 10.17
N ALA A 152 -9.87 -6.42 9.31
CA ALA A 152 -9.00 -6.53 8.16
C ALA A 152 -7.52 -6.68 8.54
N THR A 153 -7.05 -6.02 9.61
CA THR A 153 -5.68 -6.15 10.10
C THR A 153 -5.42 -7.55 10.65
N GLU A 154 -6.32 -8.06 11.49
CA GLU A 154 -6.21 -9.43 12.04
C GLU A 154 -6.18 -10.48 10.91
N GLN A 155 -7.02 -10.29 9.88
CA GLN A 155 -7.04 -11.15 8.69
C GLN A 155 -5.75 -11.01 7.87
N PHE A 156 -5.20 -9.80 7.74
CA PHE A 156 -3.95 -9.55 7.03
C PHE A 156 -2.77 -10.28 7.70
N GLU A 157 -2.62 -10.15 9.02
CA GLU A 157 -1.58 -10.86 9.78
C GLU A 157 -1.73 -12.38 9.70
N THR A 158 -2.98 -12.87 9.80
CA THR A 158 -3.30 -14.29 9.63
C THR A 158 -2.90 -14.79 8.25
N LEU A 159 -3.22 -14.02 7.21
CA LEU A 159 -2.92 -14.35 5.82
C LEU A 159 -1.41 -14.33 5.55
N GLU A 160 -0.68 -13.35 6.08
CA GLU A 160 0.78 -13.29 6.00
C GLU A 160 1.42 -14.53 6.65
N ALA A 161 0.95 -14.93 7.83
CA ALA A 161 1.41 -16.13 8.52
C ALA A 161 1.06 -17.42 7.74
N MET A 162 -0.10 -17.48 7.10
CA MET A 162 -0.51 -18.61 6.25
C MET A 162 0.39 -18.73 5.02
N ILE A 163 0.65 -17.64 4.30
CA ILE A 163 1.54 -17.62 3.12
C ILE A 163 2.95 -18.10 3.47
N TYR A 164 3.43 -17.83 4.69
CA TYR A 164 4.72 -18.34 5.16
C TYR A 164 4.69 -19.85 5.45
N ARG A 165 3.61 -20.35 6.04
CA ARG A 165 3.47 -21.75 6.48
C ARG A 165 3.11 -22.71 5.35
N GLU A 166 2.41 -22.22 4.33
CA GLU A 166 1.84 -23.08 3.30
C GLU A 166 2.91 -23.63 2.34
N ARG A 167 2.77 -24.90 1.95
CA ARG A 167 3.66 -25.60 1.01
C ARG A 167 3.36 -25.24 -0.44
N ILE A 168 3.32 -23.93 -0.70
CA ILE A 168 3.09 -23.34 -2.02
C ILE A 168 4.43 -23.23 -2.75
N SER A 169 4.42 -23.23 -4.09
CA SER A 169 5.64 -22.97 -4.88
C SER A 169 6.21 -21.59 -4.57
N GLU A 170 7.54 -21.43 -4.64
CA GLU A 170 8.18 -20.13 -4.36
C GLU A 170 7.70 -19.03 -5.33
N SER A 171 7.39 -19.38 -6.58
CA SER A 171 6.78 -18.45 -7.55
C SER A 171 5.40 -17.97 -7.12
N GLU A 172 4.53 -18.87 -6.65
CA GLU A 172 3.19 -18.49 -6.17
C GLU A 172 3.29 -17.67 -4.88
N LYS A 173 4.19 -18.01 -3.95
CA LYS A 173 4.43 -17.17 -2.75
C LYS A 173 4.82 -15.75 -3.11
N LEU A 174 5.66 -15.56 -4.13
CA LEU A 174 6.05 -14.23 -4.61
C LEU A 174 4.83 -13.45 -5.12
N VAL A 175 3.95 -14.10 -5.90
CA VAL A 175 2.69 -13.47 -6.37
C VAL A 175 1.80 -13.09 -5.19
N GLN A 176 1.63 -13.98 -4.21
CA GLN A 176 0.81 -13.71 -3.02
C GLN A 176 1.36 -12.55 -2.18
N ARG A 177 2.68 -12.50 -1.97
CA ARG A 177 3.35 -11.36 -1.30
C ARG A 177 3.21 -10.07 -2.09
N ASN A 178 3.29 -10.13 -3.41
CA ASN A 178 3.08 -8.97 -4.27
C ASN A 178 1.64 -8.43 -4.15
N MET A 179 0.65 -9.32 -4.06
CA MET A 179 -0.74 -8.91 -3.80
C MET A 179 -0.89 -8.28 -2.41
N LEU A 180 -0.26 -8.85 -1.38
CA LEU A 180 -0.30 -8.30 -0.01
C LEU A 180 0.24 -6.86 0.03
N LEU A 181 1.35 -6.59 -0.66
CA LEU A 181 1.93 -5.25 -0.78
C LEU A 181 0.94 -4.22 -1.34
N ASN A 182 0.17 -4.60 -2.35
CA ASN A 182 -0.82 -3.69 -2.93
C ASN A 182 -2.04 -3.51 -2.00
N VAL A 183 -2.48 -4.56 -1.30
CA VAL A 183 -3.61 -4.48 -0.34
C VAL A 183 -3.22 -3.71 0.94
N ALA A 184 -1.97 -3.82 1.38
CA ALA A 184 -1.44 -3.09 2.52
C ALA A 184 -1.74 -1.59 2.41
N LEU A 185 -1.48 -0.96 1.25
CA LEU A 185 -1.81 0.46 1.02
C LEU A 185 -3.26 0.84 1.35
N PHE A 186 -4.22 -0.04 1.05
CA PHE A 186 -5.63 0.22 1.35
C PHE A 186 -5.95 0.15 2.85
N LEU A 187 -5.24 -0.69 3.61
CA LEU A 187 -5.36 -0.76 5.07
C LEU A 187 -4.82 0.50 5.75
N TYR A 188 -3.64 0.96 5.29
CA TYR A 188 -2.92 2.06 5.93
C TYR A 188 -3.53 3.43 5.70
N LYS A 189 -4.36 3.62 4.66
CA LYS A 189 -5.01 4.92 4.41
C LYS A 189 -5.89 5.40 5.58
N LYS A 190 -6.56 4.50 6.32
CA LYS A 190 -7.66 4.89 7.22
C LYS A 190 -7.49 4.58 8.71
N HIS A 191 -6.60 3.67 9.12
CA HIS A 191 -6.57 3.19 10.51
C HIS A 191 -5.17 3.00 11.12
N HIS A 192 -4.09 2.85 10.32
CA HIS A 192 -2.79 2.43 10.84
C HIS A 192 -1.69 3.48 10.78
N SER A 193 -0.68 3.28 11.62
CA SER A 193 0.51 4.13 11.69
C SER A 193 1.34 4.01 10.41
N ALA A 194 1.99 5.10 10.00
CA ALA A 194 2.94 5.07 8.89
C ALA A 194 4.15 4.15 9.19
N GLU A 195 4.42 3.85 10.46
CA GLU A 195 5.53 3.02 10.92
C GLU A 195 5.34 1.53 10.58
N ASP A 196 4.12 1.04 10.71
CA ASP A 196 3.78 -0.35 10.37
C ASP A 196 3.90 -0.58 8.86
N LEU A 197 3.44 0.38 8.04
CA LEU A 197 3.58 0.33 6.59
C LEU A 197 5.06 0.38 6.17
N PHE A 198 5.85 1.24 6.81
CA PHE A 198 7.29 1.32 6.58
C PHE A 198 7.95 -0.03 6.84
N SER A 199 7.69 -0.61 8.01
CA SER A 199 8.25 -1.89 8.43
C SER A 199 7.86 -3.02 7.47
N PHE A 200 6.62 -3.00 6.99
CA PHE A 200 6.14 -3.97 6.01
C PHE A 200 6.82 -3.81 4.65
N PHE A 201 6.96 -2.58 4.13
CA PHE A 201 7.66 -2.35 2.87
C PHE A 201 9.14 -2.71 2.97
N HIS A 202 9.81 -2.34 4.06
CA HIS A 202 11.20 -2.68 4.31
C HIS A 202 11.41 -4.20 4.35
N LYS A 203 10.51 -4.96 4.98
CA LYS A 203 10.55 -6.43 5.01
C LYS A 203 10.44 -7.08 3.63
N TYR A 204 9.73 -6.45 2.69
CA TYR A 204 9.39 -7.03 1.38
C TYR A 204 9.98 -6.25 0.19
N GLU A 205 11.10 -5.53 0.39
CA GLU A 205 11.78 -4.71 -0.64
C GLU A 205 12.08 -5.49 -1.93
N SER A 206 12.56 -6.73 -1.82
CA SER A 206 12.88 -7.57 -2.98
C SER A 206 11.65 -7.91 -3.83
N VAL A 207 10.50 -8.14 -3.19
CA VAL A 207 9.23 -8.40 -3.88
C VAL A 207 8.70 -7.12 -4.52
N LEU A 208 8.86 -5.98 -3.83
CA LEU A 208 8.47 -4.67 -4.34
C LEU A 208 9.26 -4.33 -5.61
N ALA A 209 10.60 -4.50 -5.60
CA ALA A 209 11.46 -4.23 -6.75
C ALA A 209 11.13 -5.16 -7.94
N ALA A 210 10.92 -6.45 -7.69
CA ALA A 210 10.64 -7.42 -8.74
C ALA A 210 9.24 -7.26 -9.35
N GLY A 211 8.21 -7.17 -8.51
CA GLY A 211 6.80 -7.26 -8.93
C GLY A 211 6.12 -5.90 -9.12
N SER A 212 6.03 -5.12 -8.03
CA SER A 212 5.22 -3.89 -7.97
C SER A 212 6.09 -2.65 -7.75
N ILE A 213 6.96 -2.35 -8.73
CA ILE A 213 7.87 -1.20 -8.67
C ILE A 213 7.15 0.15 -8.53
N HIS A 214 5.89 0.25 -8.97
CA HIS A 214 5.06 1.45 -8.77
C HIS A 214 4.81 1.77 -7.30
N LEU A 215 4.93 0.79 -6.40
CA LEU A 215 4.80 0.99 -4.96
C LEU A 215 5.99 1.73 -4.35
N LEU A 216 7.11 1.82 -5.07
CA LEU A 216 8.31 2.52 -4.63
C LEU A 216 8.03 4.00 -4.29
N ARG A 217 7.08 4.63 -4.99
CA ARG A 217 6.58 5.97 -4.64
C ARG A 217 6.13 6.06 -3.19
N TYR A 218 5.27 5.13 -2.77
CA TYR A 218 4.71 5.13 -1.42
C TYR A 218 5.76 4.74 -0.40
N TYR A 219 6.69 3.86 -0.77
CA TYR A 219 7.79 3.52 0.10
C TYR A 219 8.71 4.72 0.38
N ILE A 220 9.07 5.48 -0.65
CA ILE A 220 9.82 6.74 -0.51
C ILE A 220 9.03 7.74 0.34
N ALA A 221 7.72 7.93 0.07
CA ALA A 221 6.91 8.87 0.82
C ALA A 221 6.88 8.55 2.33
N VAL A 222 6.71 7.27 2.68
CA VAL A 222 6.70 6.85 4.09
C VAL A 222 8.10 6.96 4.71
N ALA A 223 9.17 6.61 3.99
CA ALA A 223 10.54 6.77 4.45
C ALA A 223 10.91 8.26 4.71
N LEU A 224 10.42 9.17 3.85
CA LEU A 224 10.55 10.61 4.06
C LEU A 224 9.83 11.07 5.32
N LEU A 225 8.59 10.61 5.55
CA LEU A 225 7.82 10.96 6.75
C LEU A 225 8.50 10.47 8.05
N LYS A 226 9.18 9.32 8.01
CA LYS A 226 9.96 8.79 9.12
C LYS A 226 11.33 9.49 9.29
N ALA A 227 11.76 10.26 8.29
CA ALA A 227 13.09 10.86 8.20
C ALA A 227 14.23 9.82 8.33
N ASP A 228 14.03 8.63 7.78
CA ASP A 228 14.99 7.51 7.85
C ASP A 228 16.00 7.60 6.69
N PHE A 229 17.13 8.25 6.95
CA PHE A 229 18.17 8.45 5.94
C PHE A 229 18.86 7.14 5.53
N ASP A 230 19.05 6.22 6.48
CA ASP A 230 19.76 4.96 6.24
C ASP A 230 18.99 4.08 5.26
N VAL A 231 17.66 4.03 5.37
CA VAL A 231 16.83 3.29 4.41
C VAL A 231 16.75 4.01 3.06
N LEU A 232 16.65 5.34 3.04
CA LEU A 232 16.62 6.11 1.79
C LEU A 232 17.92 5.92 0.97
N ASN A 233 19.08 5.99 1.63
CA ASN A 233 20.38 5.88 0.99
C ASN A 233 20.83 4.42 0.79
N GLY A 234 20.56 3.54 1.76
CA GLY A 234 21.07 2.17 1.79
C GLY A 234 20.20 1.13 1.09
N SER A 235 18.87 1.30 1.10
CA SER A 235 17.93 0.34 0.50
C SER A 235 17.25 0.91 -0.75
N ILE A 236 16.67 2.11 -0.64
CA ILE A 236 15.83 2.68 -1.70
C ILE A 236 16.66 3.15 -2.89
N LEU A 237 17.76 3.88 -2.67
CA LEU A 237 18.60 4.38 -3.76
C LEU A 237 19.15 3.26 -4.66
N PRO A 238 19.70 2.14 -4.14
CA PRO A 238 20.11 1.01 -4.98
C PRO A 238 18.98 0.42 -5.82
N ILE A 239 17.76 0.31 -5.28
CA ILE A 239 16.58 -0.18 -6.02
C ILE A 239 16.23 0.78 -7.16
N ILE A 240 16.30 2.09 -6.91
CA ILE A 240 16.05 3.10 -7.94
C ILE A 240 17.08 2.97 -9.06
N GLN A 241 18.37 2.85 -8.72
CA GLN A 241 19.45 2.72 -9.68
C GLN A 241 19.30 1.47 -10.54
N SER A 242 19.00 0.32 -9.92
CA SER A 242 18.84 -0.94 -10.64
C SER A 242 17.59 -0.98 -11.51
N GLU A 243 16.49 -0.37 -11.07
CA GLU A 243 15.18 -0.43 -11.75
C GLU A 243 14.81 0.84 -12.53
N SER A 244 15.74 1.78 -12.70
CA SER A 244 15.54 3.06 -13.40
C SER A 244 15.00 2.92 -14.83
N TYR A 245 15.30 1.81 -15.50
CA TYR A 245 14.79 1.49 -16.85
C TYR A 245 13.31 1.06 -16.86
N ARG A 246 12.77 0.59 -15.73
CA ARG A 246 11.37 0.10 -15.60
C ARG A 246 10.43 1.15 -15.05
N TYR A 247 10.91 2.04 -14.18
CA TYR A 247 10.08 2.99 -13.48
C TYR A 247 10.84 4.26 -13.13
N GLN A 248 10.31 5.40 -13.54
CA GLN A 248 10.78 6.72 -13.13
C GLN A 248 9.60 7.59 -12.74
N ASP A 249 9.75 8.30 -11.63
CA ASP A 249 8.74 9.17 -11.06
C ASP A 249 9.39 10.38 -10.41
N SER A 250 8.61 11.42 -10.07
CA SER A 250 9.16 12.61 -9.40
C SER A 250 9.75 12.28 -8.04
N PHE A 251 9.22 11.27 -7.35
CA PHE A 251 9.77 10.76 -6.09
C PHE A 251 11.12 10.06 -6.26
N THR A 252 11.26 9.21 -7.28
CA THR A 252 12.53 8.51 -7.53
C THR A 252 13.60 9.49 -7.99
N GLN A 253 13.25 10.41 -8.91
CA GLN A 253 14.15 11.44 -9.41
C GLN A 253 14.57 12.45 -8.34
N PHE A 254 13.71 12.71 -7.35
CA PHE A 254 14.08 13.52 -6.19
C PHE A 254 15.21 12.87 -5.37
N ILE A 255 15.11 11.56 -5.11
CA ILE A 255 16.12 10.81 -4.36
C ILE A 255 17.42 10.69 -5.15
N GLU A 256 17.36 10.38 -6.45
CA GLU A 256 18.53 10.38 -7.34
C GLU A 256 19.23 11.75 -7.35
N ALA A 257 18.48 12.83 -7.57
CA ALA A 257 19.05 14.18 -7.60
C ALA A 257 19.71 14.57 -6.27
N LEU A 258 19.14 14.17 -5.14
CA LEU A 258 19.62 14.57 -3.82
C LEU A 258 20.79 13.72 -3.32
N LEU A 259 20.74 12.39 -3.48
CA LEU A 259 21.68 11.46 -2.85
C LEU A 259 22.77 10.96 -3.80
N GLU A 260 22.54 10.97 -5.12
CA GLU A 260 23.52 10.55 -6.12
C GLU A 260 24.16 11.75 -6.82
N ASP A 261 23.36 12.63 -7.41
CA ASP A 261 23.87 13.79 -8.18
C ASP A 261 24.32 14.95 -7.28
N PHE A 262 23.82 15.00 -6.04
CA PHE A 262 23.94 16.14 -5.12
C PHE A 262 23.51 17.49 -5.74
N ASP A 263 22.52 17.45 -6.64
CA ASP A 263 21.94 18.62 -7.30
C ASP A 263 20.71 19.13 -6.52
N TYR A 264 20.96 20.08 -5.62
CA TYR A 264 19.94 20.61 -4.73
C TYR A 264 18.89 21.48 -5.43
N GLU A 265 19.26 22.15 -6.53
CA GLU A 265 18.31 22.98 -7.29
C GLU A 265 17.32 22.11 -8.06
N ARG A 266 17.83 21.01 -8.63
CA ARG A 266 16.99 20.00 -9.27
C ARG A 266 16.10 19.29 -8.24
N ALA A 267 16.63 18.95 -7.07
CA ALA A 267 15.85 18.35 -5.98
C ALA A 267 14.71 19.28 -5.52
N GLU A 268 14.98 20.58 -5.32
CA GLU A 268 13.98 21.60 -5.00
C GLU A 268 12.86 21.66 -6.06
N GLY A 269 13.24 21.66 -7.34
CA GLY A 269 12.28 21.63 -8.45
C GLY A 269 11.37 20.39 -8.46
N PHE A 270 11.86 19.24 -7.97
CA PHE A 270 11.04 18.03 -7.84
C PHE A 270 10.06 18.09 -6.66
N ILE A 271 10.33 18.84 -5.59
CA ILE A 271 9.39 18.98 -4.45
C ILE A 271 8.05 19.54 -4.94
N SER A 272 8.07 20.59 -5.76
CA SER A 272 6.84 21.18 -6.34
C SER A 272 6.09 20.18 -7.23
N LYS A 273 6.81 19.34 -7.98
CA LYS A 273 6.20 18.30 -8.82
C LYS A 273 5.59 17.18 -7.96
N MET A 274 6.27 16.76 -6.89
CA MET A 274 5.76 15.78 -5.94
C MET A 274 4.46 16.26 -5.29
N GLU A 275 4.38 17.52 -4.85
CA GLU A 275 3.14 18.11 -4.31
C GLU A 275 1.97 17.98 -5.29
N SER A 276 2.19 18.34 -6.56
CA SER A 276 1.16 18.25 -7.61
C SER A 276 0.71 16.81 -7.92
N LEU A 277 1.59 15.82 -7.67
CA LEU A 277 1.28 14.41 -7.80
C LEU A 277 0.51 13.89 -6.59
N CYS A 278 0.88 14.31 -5.38
CA CYS A 278 0.15 13.98 -4.15
C CYS A 278 -1.31 14.45 -4.20
N ASP A 279 -1.56 15.65 -4.76
CA ASP A 279 -2.93 16.18 -4.91
C ASP A 279 -3.84 15.27 -5.76
N LYS A 280 -3.25 14.53 -6.70
CA LYS A 280 -3.98 13.65 -7.62
C LYS A 280 -4.03 12.20 -7.14
N ASP A 281 -3.28 11.87 -6.10
CA ASP A 281 -3.12 10.50 -5.61
C ASP A 281 -4.12 10.19 -4.50
N TYR A 282 -4.81 9.06 -4.62
CA TYR A 282 -5.80 8.61 -3.63
C TYR A 282 -5.19 8.41 -2.25
N PHE A 283 -3.93 7.95 -2.14
CA PHE A 283 -3.33 7.60 -0.85
C PHE A 283 -2.53 8.75 -0.24
N LEU A 284 -1.90 9.60 -1.06
CA LEU A 284 -0.96 10.62 -0.58
C LEU A 284 -1.58 12.01 -0.38
N SER A 285 -2.80 12.26 -0.88
CA SER A 285 -3.46 13.58 -0.80
C SER A 285 -3.59 14.11 0.63
N THR A 286 -3.78 13.26 1.64
CA THR A 286 -3.91 13.66 3.05
C THR A 286 -2.59 14.03 3.72
N VAL A 287 -1.45 13.53 3.20
CA VAL A 287 -0.12 13.67 3.81
C VAL A 287 0.80 14.58 2.99
N LYS A 288 0.27 15.28 1.97
CA LYS A 288 1.01 16.17 1.08
C LYS A 288 1.92 17.16 1.83
N ASP A 289 1.36 17.92 2.77
CA ASP A 289 2.10 19.00 3.45
C ASP A 289 3.23 18.43 4.32
N GLN A 290 3.01 17.26 4.92
CA GLN A 290 4.01 16.55 5.71
C GLN A 290 5.14 16.03 4.82
N ILE A 291 4.82 15.48 3.64
CA ILE A 291 5.81 15.01 2.66
C ILE A 291 6.65 16.17 2.13
N SER A 292 6.03 17.30 1.79
CA SER A 292 6.75 18.50 1.31
C SER A 292 7.72 19.01 2.37
N THR A 293 7.25 19.13 3.62
CA THR A 293 8.08 19.57 4.74
C THR A 293 9.22 18.59 5.00
N ALA A 294 8.95 17.28 5.00
CA ALA A 294 9.96 16.26 5.19
C ALA A 294 11.02 16.26 4.06
N ALA A 295 10.60 16.43 2.80
CA ALA A 295 11.51 16.53 1.67
C ALA A 295 12.42 17.77 1.77
N LYS A 296 11.86 18.93 2.14
CA LYS A 296 12.65 20.15 2.37
C LYS A 296 13.66 19.96 3.50
N ASN A 297 13.24 19.36 4.61
CA ASN A 297 14.12 19.05 5.73
C ASN A 297 15.25 18.09 5.33
N LEU A 298 14.96 17.09 4.50
CA LEU A 298 15.98 16.17 4.00
C LEU A 298 17.02 16.89 3.13
N VAL A 299 16.57 17.75 2.20
CA VAL A 299 17.48 18.55 1.35
C VAL A 299 18.39 19.42 2.22
N LEU A 300 17.83 20.09 3.23
CA LEU A 300 18.59 20.91 4.17
C LEU A 300 19.61 20.09 4.98
N SER A 301 19.21 18.92 5.48
CA SER A 301 20.08 18.03 6.23
C SER A 301 21.26 17.54 5.39
N VAL A 302 20.99 17.06 4.17
CA VAL A 302 22.05 16.59 3.25
C VAL A 302 22.98 17.74 2.87
N TYR A 303 22.41 18.91 2.51
CA TYR A 303 23.20 20.10 2.19
C TYR A 303 24.10 20.52 3.36
N GLY A 304 23.57 20.52 4.59
CA GLY A 304 24.32 20.87 5.80
C GLY A 304 25.43 19.89 6.16
N ILE A 305 25.23 18.59 5.90
CA ILE A 305 26.27 17.56 6.09
C ILE A 305 27.42 17.73 5.11
N VAL A 306 27.11 18.08 3.85
CA VAL A 306 28.14 18.28 2.80
C VAL A 306 28.86 19.62 3.00
N HIS A 307 28.13 20.68 3.36
CA HIS A 307 28.63 22.06 3.45
C HIS A 307 28.79 22.54 4.90
N LYS A 308 29.35 21.71 5.79
CA LYS A 308 29.51 21.96 7.24
C LYS A 308 30.10 23.34 7.63
N ASN A 309 30.83 24.00 6.72
CA ASN A 309 31.52 25.28 6.96
C ASN A 309 30.95 26.46 6.17
N GLN A 310 29.85 26.30 5.43
CA GLN A 310 29.23 27.40 4.67
C GLN A 310 27.99 27.94 5.37
N ASP A 311 27.65 29.20 5.09
CA ASP A 311 26.41 29.79 5.58
C ASP A 311 25.21 29.20 4.83
N ILE A 312 24.40 28.41 5.54
CA ILE A 312 23.20 27.75 5.00
C ILE A 312 22.00 28.72 4.97
N SER A 313 22.11 29.88 5.63
CA SER A 313 21.04 30.89 5.74
C SER A 313 20.38 31.32 4.41
N PRO A 314 21.12 31.59 3.31
CA PRO A 314 20.48 31.93 2.03
C PRO A 314 19.69 30.76 1.43
N PHE A 315 20.15 29.52 1.63
CA PHE A 315 19.51 28.33 1.09
C PHE A 315 18.25 27.94 1.89
N VAL A 316 18.27 28.10 3.22
CA VAL A 316 17.07 27.94 4.08
C VAL A 316 15.98 28.93 3.69
N LYS A 317 16.34 30.20 3.40
CA LYS A 317 15.40 31.21 2.94
C LYS A 317 14.80 30.87 1.56
N LYS A 318 15.59 30.27 0.66
CA LYS A 318 15.12 29.83 -0.68
C LYS A 318 14.06 28.73 -0.55
N LEU A 319 14.25 27.79 0.37
CA LEU A 319 13.32 26.69 0.67
C LEU A 319 12.10 27.10 1.51
N GLY A 320 11.98 28.38 1.88
CA GLY A 320 10.85 28.92 2.64
C GLY A 320 10.93 28.70 4.16
N GLY A 321 12.10 28.31 4.69
CA GLY A 321 12.33 28.15 6.12
C GLY A 321 12.62 29.47 6.86
N THR A 322 12.51 29.44 8.18
CA THR A 322 12.81 30.57 9.07
C THR A 322 14.23 30.47 9.66
N GLN A 323 14.78 31.57 10.20
CA GLN A 323 16.12 31.56 10.81
C GLN A 323 16.25 30.61 12.01
N ALA A 324 15.13 30.22 12.65
CA ALA A 324 15.13 29.23 13.74
C ALA A 324 15.49 27.83 13.23
N ASP A 325 15.07 27.47 12.03
CA ASP A 325 15.32 26.16 11.42
C ASP A 325 16.83 25.97 11.17
N VAL A 326 17.54 27.04 10.79
CA VAL A 326 19.01 27.05 10.61
C VAL A 326 19.76 26.66 11.89
N GLY A 327 19.23 27.03 13.06
CA GLY A 327 19.82 26.71 14.36
C GLY A 327 19.67 25.23 14.72
N THR A 328 18.52 24.63 14.44
CA THR A 328 18.23 23.21 14.69
C THR A 328 19.12 22.31 13.84
N PHE A 329 19.27 22.62 12.54
CA PHE A 329 20.08 21.81 11.62
C PHE A 329 21.60 21.88 11.88
N LYS A 330 22.11 22.94 12.51
CA LYS A 330 23.52 23.02 12.93
C LYS A 330 23.82 22.13 14.15
N HIS A 331 22.82 21.77 14.95
CA HIS A 331 22.99 21.01 16.19
C HIS A 331 22.46 19.57 16.15
N GLU A 332 21.54 19.26 15.24
CA GLU A 332 21.07 17.89 14.95
C GLU A 332 21.51 17.41 13.56
N PRO A 333 22.80 17.02 13.38
CA PRO A 333 23.14 16.17 12.25
C PRO A 333 22.42 14.83 12.49
N LEU A 334 21.53 14.42 11.58
CA LEU A 334 20.83 13.12 11.48
C LEU A 334 21.33 12.06 12.49
N LYS A 335 21.04 12.24 13.78
CA LYS A 335 21.44 11.29 14.81
C LYS A 335 20.32 10.28 14.84
N ASN A 336 20.61 9.09 14.35
CA ASN A 336 19.85 7.89 14.65
C ASN A 336 19.43 7.94 16.12
N ASN A 337 18.14 7.75 16.37
CA ASN A 337 17.58 7.70 17.72
C ASN A 337 18.19 6.57 18.58
N GLU A 338 19.10 5.76 18.03
CA GLU A 338 19.87 4.73 18.73
C GLU A 338 21.15 5.24 19.40
N ASP A 339 21.81 6.29 18.88
CA ASP A 339 23.10 6.75 19.41
C ASP A 339 22.98 7.42 20.78
N LYS A 340 21.85 8.09 21.06
CA LYS A 340 21.57 8.63 22.41
C LYS A 340 21.47 7.53 23.45
N ASN A 341 21.11 6.30 23.06
CA ASN A 341 20.99 5.18 23.98
C ASN A 341 22.34 4.49 24.23
N ILE A 342 23.26 4.50 23.24
CA ILE A 342 24.61 3.95 23.40
C ILE A 342 25.51 4.91 24.19
N GLU A 343 25.45 6.23 23.94
CA GLU A 343 26.17 7.23 24.74
C GLU A 343 25.75 7.24 26.22
N ASN A 344 24.45 7.07 26.50
CA ASN A 344 23.96 6.95 27.87
C ASN A 344 24.38 5.63 28.52
N ARG A 345 24.34 4.50 27.79
CA ARG A 345 24.79 3.20 28.32
C ARG A 345 26.30 3.12 28.53
N LEU A 346 27.10 3.82 27.72
CA LEU A 346 28.55 3.95 27.93
C LEU A 346 28.86 4.80 29.16
N LYS A 347 28.13 5.91 29.38
CA LYS A 347 28.26 6.70 30.61
C LYS A 347 27.84 5.94 31.86
N ASP A 348 26.77 5.14 31.79
CA ASP A 348 26.32 4.29 32.89
C ASP A 348 27.34 3.18 33.20
N LEU A 349 27.99 2.62 32.17
CA LEU A 349 29.07 1.64 32.32
C LEU A 349 30.35 2.26 32.88
N GLU A 350 30.75 3.45 32.43
CA GLU A 350 31.89 4.19 32.96
C GLU A 350 31.67 4.54 34.45
N GLN A 351 30.47 5.03 34.80
CA GLN A 351 30.12 5.37 36.17
C GLN A 351 30.06 4.13 37.09
N ALA A 352 29.59 2.99 36.58
CA ALA A 352 29.63 1.72 37.29
C ALA A 352 31.08 1.22 37.49
N THR A 353 31.95 1.36 36.50
CA THR A 353 33.37 1.00 36.63
C THR A 353 34.14 1.91 37.58
N SER A 354 33.84 3.21 37.61
CA SER A 354 34.43 4.14 38.59
C SER A 354 33.98 3.84 40.01
N SER A 355 32.70 3.52 40.24
CA SER A 355 32.23 3.14 41.59
C SER A 355 32.83 1.81 42.07
N PHE A 356 33.11 0.89 41.15
CA PHE A 356 33.73 -0.40 41.48
C PHE A 356 35.21 -0.22 41.84
N LEU A 357 35.93 0.65 41.13
CA LEU A 357 37.32 0.97 41.43
C LEU A 357 37.47 1.78 42.74
N GLU A 358 36.52 2.66 43.07
CA GLU A 358 36.49 3.35 44.36
C GLU A 358 36.18 2.42 45.54
N SER A 359 35.52 1.28 45.32
CA SER A 359 35.27 0.27 46.35
C SER A 359 36.43 -0.69 46.62
N LEU A 360 37.51 -0.61 45.81
CA LEU A 360 38.70 -1.44 45.88
C LEU A 360 39.94 -0.71 46.45
N ASN A 361 39.80 0.58 46.79
CA ASN A 361 40.72 1.33 47.66
C ASN A 361 40.06 1.59 49.02
#